data_AF-A0A7S0C7G9-F1
#
_entry.id   AF-A0A7S0C7G9-F1
#
_cell.length_a   1.000
_cell.length_b   1.000
_cell.length_c   1.000
_cell.angle_alpha   90.00
_cell.angle_beta   90.00
_cell.angle_gamma   90.00
#
_symmetry.space_group_name_H-M   'P 1'
#
loop_
_entity.id
_entity.type
_entity.pdbx_description
1 polymer ?
#
loop_
_entity_poly.entity_id
_entity_poly.type
_entity_poly.pdbx_seq_one_letter_code
_entity_poly.pdbx_strand_id
1 'polypeptide(L)'
;GLFTEQIGKMVKSVPLVLKQWNKISPLICFLADDANCTMKQIQRMLRRYPQLLQYSIENKLKPKMLFLCTELDIDNSSDDFAKIIASFPTILWLTEPTIMAKIDFLRSELRLDTNNYELEEIVLAMPSILGLSLKNNLKPKFEFFTQSVGMTRWELKEFVLYQPALLAYSLENRIKPRVAHMETKGISFKYCPPYLMSLTDDKFASWCDTQTSTWSIIET
;
A
#
# COMPACT_ATOMS: atom_id res chain seq x y z
N GLY A 1 18.11 -20.41 23.35
CA GLY A 1 16.79 -20.06 23.91
C GLY A 1 16.03 -19.26 22.89
N LEU A 2 14.75 -19.58 22.66
CA LEU A 2 13.78 -18.98 21.72
C LEU A 2 14.21 -18.82 20.24
N PHE A 3 15.36 -18.19 20.00
CA PHE A 3 15.96 -17.95 18.68
C PHE A 3 16.27 -19.24 17.92
N THR A 4 16.94 -20.21 18.57
CA THR A 4 17.35 -21.48 17.92
C THR A 4 16.17 -22.37 17.50
N GLU A 5 15.08 -22.37 18.26
CA GLU A 5 13.89 -23.18 17.94
C GLU A 5 13.06 -22.56 16.80
N GLN A 6 12.91 -21.24 16.80
CA GLN A 6 12.24 -20.50 15.73
C GLN A 6 13.05 -20.56 14.42
N ILE A 7 14.37 -20.56 14.51
CA ILE A 7 15.30 -20.80 13.39
C ILE A 7 15.13 -22.22 12.81
N GLY A 8 15.02 -23.24 13.66
CA GLY A 8 14.77 -24.62 13.22
C GLY A 8 13.47 -24.77 12.41
N LYS A 9 12.44 -23.98 12.75
CA LYS A 9 11.18 -23.90 11.97
C LYS A 9 11.37 -23.16 10.64
N MET A 10 12.21 -22.11 10.59
CA MET A 10 12.54 -21.38 9.34
C MET A 10 13.26 -22.24 8.32
N VAL A 11 14.30 -22.96 8.76
CA VAL A 11 15.14 -23.83 7.93
C VAL A 11 14.31 -24.85 7.16
N LYS A 12 13.25 -25.38 7.78
CA LYS A 12 12.32 -26.32 7.13
C LYS A 12 11.45 -25.69 6.04
N SER A 13 11.16 -24.39 6.16
CA SER A 13 10.20 -23.68 5.29
C SER A 13 10.83 -23.00 4.07
N VAL A 14 12.14 -22.78 4.08
CA VAL A 14 12.87 -22.11 2.98
C VAL A 14 14.22 -22.83 2.77
N PRO A 15 14.31 -23.85 1.90
CA PRO A 15 15.51 -24.68 1.73
C PRO A 15 16.77 -23.91 1.31
N LEU A 16 16.60 -22.74 0.65
CA LEU A 16 17.69 -21.83 0.30
C LEU A 16 18.39 -21.21 1.52
N VAL A 17 17.74 -21.21 2.70
CA VAL A 17 18.28 -20.67 3.97
C VAL A 17 19.54 -21.42 4.42
N LEU A 18 19.62 -22.72 4.15
CA LEU A 18 20.74 -23.55 4.60
C LEU A 18 22.08 -23.19 3.94
N LYS A 19 22.06 -22.69 2.70
CA LYS A 19 23.28 -22.35 1.95
C LYS A 19 23.83 -20.95 2.25
N GLN A 20 23.03 -20.07 2.86
CA GLN A 20 23.38 -18.65 3.08
C GLN A 20 23.21 -18.22 4.54
N TRP A 21 23.35 -19.16 5.48
CA TRP A 21 23.10 -18.91 6.92
C TRP A 21 23.88 -17.72 7.48
N ASN A 22 25.14 -17.57 7.06
CA ASN A 22 26.01 -16.45 7.42
C ASN A 22 25.46 -15.07 7.02
N LYS A 23 24.56 -15.00 6.03
CA LYS A 23 23.87 -13.76 5.63
C LYS A 23 22.52 -13.59 6.30
N ILE A 24 21.89 -14.70 6.69
CA ILE A 24 20.54 -14.71 7.25
C ILE A 24 20.55 -14.23 8.70
N SER A 25 21.50 -14.70 9.51
CA SER A 25 21.57 -14.29 10.92
C SER A 25 21.72 -12.77 11.08
N PRO A 26 22.67 -12.09 10.38
CA PRO A 26 22.78 -10.63 10.48
C PRO A 26 21.54 -9.89 9.98
N LEU A 27 20.89 -10.40 8.92
CA LEU A 27 19.68 -9.78 8.38
C LEU A 27 18.49 -9.92 9.34
N ILE A 28 18.36 -11.05 10.03
CA ILE A 28 17.33 -11.24 11.06
C ILE A 28 17.56 -10.26 12.21
N CYS A 29 18.78 -10.14 12.72
CA CYS A 29 19.12 -9.17 13.76
C CYS A 29 18.78 -7.75 13.31
N PHE A 30 19.26 -7.32 12.14
CA PHE A 30 18.95 -6.00 11.59
C PHE A 30 17.44 -5.73 11.49
N LEU A 31 16.65 -6.66 10.94
CA LEU A 31 15.21 -6.45 10.80
C LEU A 31 14.47 -6.46 12.14
N ALA A 32 14.93 -7.25 13.11
CA ALA A 32 14.30 -7.33 14.43
C ALA A 32 14.69 -6.14 15.32
N ASP A 33 15.98 -5.82 15.37
CA ASP A 33 16.56 -4.87 16.31
C ASP A 33 16.49 -3.43 15.77
N ASP A 34 16.78 -3.22 14.47
CA ASP A 34 16.80 -1.87 13.86
C ASP A 34 15.47 -1.49 13.19
N ALA A 35 14.60 -2.46 12.86
CA ALA A 35 13.34 -2.19 12.12
C ALA A 35 12.08 -2.74 12.81
N ASN A 36 12.21 -3.17 14.07
CA ASN A 36 11.14 -3.68 14.93
C ASN A 36 10.24 -4.76 14.28
N CYS A 37 10.79 -5.57 13.37
CA CYS A 37 10.04 -6.64 12.73
C CYS A 37 9.97 -7.89 13.61
N THR A 38 8.75 -8.40 13.80
CA THR A 38 8.55 -9.70 14.45
C THR A 38 9.14 -10.84 13.62
N MET A 39 9.47 -11.96 14.27
CA MET A 39 9.93 -13.16 13.55
C MET A 39 8.93 -13.63 12.50
N LYS A 40 7.64 -13.53 12.75
CA LYS A 40 6.61 -13.92 11.77
C LYS A 40 6.66 -13.04 10.51
N GLN A 41 6.88 -11.73 10.67
CA GLN A 41 7.09 -10.82 9.54
C GLN A 41 8.35 -11.18 8.76
N ILE A 42 9.49 -11.34 9.45
CA ILE A 42 10.78 -11.65 8.83
C ILE A 42 10.74 -12.98 8.07
N GLN A 43 10.15 -14.01 8.66
CA GLN A 43 9.93 -15.30 8.00
C GLN A 43 9.14 -15.18 6.70
N ARG A 44 8.05 -14.40 6.74
CA ARG A 44 7.21 -14.15 5.56
C ARG A 44 7.98 -13.38 4.50
N MET A 45 8.77 -12.38 4.90
CA MET A 45 9.63 -11.60 4.00
C MET A 45 10.67 -12.48 3.31
N LEU A 46 11.46 -13.25 4.07
CA LEU A 46 12.52 -14.10 3.51
C LEU A 46 11.98 -15.20 2.58
N ARG A 47 10.80 -15.76 2.91
CA ARG A 47 10.15 -16.76 2.06
C ARG A 47 9.66 -16.19 0.73
N ARG A 48 9.08 -14.98 0.74
CA ARG A 48 8.51 -14.34 -0.47
C ARG A 48 9.53 -13.52 -1.26
N TYR A 49 10.56 -13.04 -0.59
CA TYR A 49 11.57 -12.12 -1.10
C TYR A 49 12.98 -12.59 -0.73
N PRO A 50 13.42 -13.78 -1.18
CA PRO A 50 14.75 -14.30 -0.85
C PRO A 50 15.90 -13.41 -1.37
N GLN A 51 15.63 -12.51 -2.33
CA GLN A 51 16.59 -11.51 -2.80
C GLN A 51 16.99 -10.49 -1.74
N LEU A 52 16.26 -10.36 -0.63
CA LEU A 52 16.69 -9.54 0.52
C LEU A 52 18.12 -9.90 0.97
N LEU A 53 18.51 -11.17 0.85
CA LEU A 53 19.84 -11.69 1.18
C LEU A 53 20.96 -11.24 0.22
N GLN A 54 20.60 -10.66 -0.92
CA GLN A 54 21.56 -10.19 -1.92
C GLN A 54 22.02 -8.75 -1.62
N TYR A 55 21.25 -8.00 -0.83
CA TYR A 55 21.56 -6.61 -0.51
C TYR A 55 22.46 -6.51 0.73
N SER A 56 23.43 -5.61 0.68
CA SER A 56 24.25 -5.26 1.85
C SER A 56 23.39 -4.52 2.88
N ILE A 57 23.49 -4.93 4.15
CA ILE A 57 22.81 -4.26 5.26
C ILE A 57 23.33 -2.81 5.37
N GLU A 58 24.63 -2.64 5.54
CA GLU A 58 25.24 -1.32 5.77
C GLU A 58 25.17 -0.40 4.54
N ASN A 59 25.35 -0.94 3.33
CA ASN A 59 25.49 -0.09 2.15
C ASN A 59 24.18 0.09 1.36
N LYS A 60 23.13 -0.67 1.67
CA LYS A 60 21.85 -0.62 0.94
C LYS A 60 20.65 -0.56 1.86
N LEU A 61 20.44 -1.58 2.69
CA LEU A 61 19.19 -1.71 3.44
C LEU A 61 19.06 -0.65 4.53
N LYS A 62 20.11 -0.42 5.32
CA LYS A 62 20.12 0.55 6.42
C LYS A 62 20.00 2.00 5.92
N PRO A 63 20.76 2.46 4.91
CA PRO A 63 20.55 3.78 4.32
C PRO A 63 19.15 3.97 3.75
N LYS A 64 18.61 2.95 3.06
CA LYS A 64 17.24 2.99 2.52
C LYS A 64 16.19 3.07 3.63
N MET A 65 16.39 2.33 4.72
CA MET A 65 15.52 2.37 5.89
C MET A 65 15.48 3.79 6.48
N LEU A 66 16.64 4.40 6.71
CA LEU A 66 16.74 5.76 7.23
C LEU A 66 16.07 6.78 6.30
N PHE A 67 16.31 6.68 4.98
CA PHE A 67 15.62 7.49 3.99
C PHE A 67 14.10 7.38 4.11
N LEU A 68 13.55 6.17 4.24
CA LEU A 68 12.10 5.96 4.38
C LEU A 68 11.57 6.55 5.69
N CYS A 69 12.31 6.42 6.79
CA CYS A 69 11.93 6.99 8.08
C CYS A 69 11.84 8.53 7.98
N THR A 70 12.83 9.17 7.35
CA THR A 70 12.83 10.62 7.16
C THR A 70 11.72 11.10 6.24
N GLU A 71 11.51 10.44 5.10
CA GLU A 71 10.52 10.92 4.11
C GLU A 71 9.06 10.69 4.53
N LEU A 72 8.83 9.67 5.36
CA LEU A 72 7.50 9.35 5.88
C LEU A 72 7.24 9.94 7.27
N ASP A 73 8.27 10.50 7.93
CA ASP A 73 8.22 10.95 9.32
C ASP A 73 7.84 9.84 10.33
N ILE A 74 8.34 8.62 10.09
CA ILE A 74 8.04 7.44 10.90
C ILE A 74 9.32 6.93 11.57
N ASP A 75 9.26 6.67 12.87
CA ASP A 75 10.38 6.08 13.62
C ASP A 75 10.63 4.61 13.22
N ASN A 76 11.88 4.22 13.02
CA ASN A 76 12.26 2.86 12.60
C ASN A 76 11.94 1.78 13.64
N SER A 77 11.84 2.15 14.92
CA SER A 77 11.44 1.26 16.01
C SER A 77 9.92 1.14 16.15
N SER A 78 9.13 1.88 15.37
CA SER A 78 7.67 1.78 15.41
C SER A 78 7.14 0.48 14.79
N ASP A 79 6.01 0.00 15.33
CA ASP A 79 5.28 -1.12 14.73
C ASP A 79 4.77 -0.79 13.31
N ASP A 80 4.52 0.49 13.03
CA ASP A 80 4.01 0.96 11.73
C ASP A 80 5.08 0.89 10.65
N PHE A 81 6.32 1.30 10.97
CA PHE A 81 7.44 1.08 10.07
C PHE A 81 7.64 -0.42 9.75
N ALA A 82 7.59 -1.27 10.78
CA ALA A 82 7.67 -2.72 10.61
C ALA A 82 6.56 -3.28 9.73
N LYS A 83 5.32 -2.79 9.86
CA LYS A 83 4.18 -3.16 8.98
C LYS A 83 4.43 -2.75 7.54
N ILE A 84 4.94 -1.54 7.30
CA ILE A 84 5.25 -1.01 5.96
C ILE A 84 6.24 -1.93 5.25
N ILE A 85 7.42 -2.13 5.83
CA ILE A 85 8.48 -2.91 5.18
C ILE A 85 8.14 -4.40 5.09
N ALA A 86 7.38 -4.95 6.04
CA ALA A 86 7.02 -6.37 6.00
C ALA A 86 5.88 -6.69 5.03
N SER A 87 4.99 -5.74 4.76
CA SER A 87 3.91 -5.92 3.79
C SER A 87 4.35 -5.63 2.36
N PHE A 88 5.29 -4.69 2.17
CA PHE A 88 5.89 -4.37 0.87
C PHE A 88 7.43 -4.28 0.93
N PRO A 89 8.14 -5.41 1.10
CA PRO A 89 9.61 -5.42 1.19
C PRO A 89 10.33 -4.79 -0.01
N THR A 90 9.68 -4.79 -1.18
CA THR A 90 10.19 -4.18 -2.41
C THR A 90 10.59 -2.72 -2.25
N ILE A 91 9.97 -1.98 -1.34
CA ILE A 91 10.33 -0.60 -1.05
C ILE A 91 11.82 -0.43 -0.70
N LEU A 92 12.44 -1.46 -0.10
CA LEU A 92 13.84 -1.45 0.34
C LEU A 92 14.86 -1.47 -0.81
N TRP A 93 14.42 -1.66 -2.07
CA TRP A 93 15.30 -1.59 -3.23
C TRP A 93 14.71 -0.77 -4.39
N LEU A 94 13.61 -0.06 -4.17
CA LEU A 94 13.19 1.01 -5.08
C LEU A 94 14.17 2.18 -5.00
N THR A 95 14.44 2.84 -6.13
CA THR A 95 15.34 4.00 -6.15
C THR A 95 14.69 5.19 -5.42
N GLU A 96 15.49 5.99 -4.73
CA GLU A 96 14.99 7.19 -4.01
C GLU A 96 14.24 8.16 -4.94
N PRO A 97 14.75 8.50 -6.15
CA PRO A 97 14.00 9.34 -7.07
C PRO A 97 12.67 8.73 -7.50
N THR A 98 12.60 7.39 -7.59
CA THR A 98 11.34 6.70 -7.88
C THR A 98 10.35 6.94 -6.76
N ILE A 99 10.75 6.78 -5.50
CA ILE A 99 9.88 6.96 -4.32
C ILE A 99 9.45 8.43 -4.21
N MET A 100 10.40 9.37 -4.28
CA MET A 100 10.14 10.81 -4.19
C MET A 100 9.13 11.28 -5.22
N ALA A 101 9.26 10.84 -6.47
CA ALA A 101 8.30 11.19 -7.51
C ALA A 101 6.85 10.74 -7.20
N LYS A 102 6.63 9.67 -6.40
CA LYS A 102 5.29 9.23 -5.99
C LYS A 102 4.82 10.04 -4.79
N ILE A 103 5.70 10.29 -3.82
CA ILE A 103 5.40 11.14 -2.67
C ILE A 103 5.00 12.54 -3.14
N ASP A 104 5.80 13.16 -4.00
CA ASP A 104 5.53 14.50 -4.54
C ASP A 104 4.22 14.55 -5.33
N PHE A 105 3.94 13.50 -6.12
CA PHE A 105 2.68 13.38 -6.83
C PHE A 105 1.48 13.30 -5.86
N LEU A 106 1.55 12.45 -4.83
CA LEU A 106 0.48 12.31 -3.84
C LEU A 106 0.28 13.63 -3.07
N ARG A 107 1.36 14.25 -2.59
CA ARG A 107 1.33 15.56 -1.91
C ARG A 107 0.67 16.63 -2.78
N SER A 108 1.05 16.72 -4.05
CA SER A 108 0.56 17.74 -4.98
C SER A 108 -0.91 17.54 -5.36
N GLU A 109 -1.28 16.32 -5.77
CA GLU A 109 -2.62 16.04 -6.28
C GLU A 109 -3.67 16.07 -5.16
N LEU A 110 -3.33 15.53 -3.98
CA LEU A 110 -4.25 15.43 -2.85
C LEU A 110 -4.18 16.64 -1.91
N ARG A 111 -3.21 17.55 -2.08
CA ARG A 111 -2.95 18.65 -1.13
C ARG A 111 -2.83 18.11 0.30
N LEU A 112 -1.89 17.18 0.46
CA LEU A 112 -1.60 16.60 1.76
C LEU A 112 -1.07 17.67 2.72
N ASP A 113 -1.25 17.41 4.00
CA ASP A 113 -0.70 18.19 5.09
C ASP A 113 0.82 18.35 5.02
N THR A 114 1.30 19.42 5.67
CA THR A 114 2.74 19.75 5.66
C THR A 114 3.53 18.99 6.74
N ASN A 115 2.85 18.35 7.68
CA ASN A 115 3.43 17.56 8.78
C ASN A 115 3.47 16.06 8.48
N ASN A 116 3.25 15.63 7.23
CA ASN A 116 3.34 14.24 6.76
C ASN A 116 2.35 13.23 7.35
N TYR A 117 1.45 13.61 8.25
CA TYR A 117 0.55 12.66 8.91
C TYR A 117 -0.38 11.97 7.91
N GLU A 118 -0.96 12.69 6.96
CA GLU A 118 -1.83 12.10 5.92
C GLU A 118 -1.04 11.23 4.93
N LEU A 119 0.22 11.60 4.64
CA LEU A 119 1.10 10.77 3.80
C LEU A 119 1.42 9.45 4.50
N GLU A 120 1.80 9.52 5.77
CA GLU A 120 2.01 8.36 6.63
C GLU A 120 0.77 7.45 6.64
N GLU A 121 -0.42 8.01 6.87
CA GLU A 121 -1.68 7.26 6.92
C GLU A 121 -1.94 6.49 5.61
N ILE A 122 -1.77 7.15 4.45
CA ILE A 122 -1.92 6.53 3.13
C ILE A 122 -0.91 5.39 2.94
N VAL A 123 0.36 5.65 3.27
CA VAL A 123 1.44 4.67 3.06
C VAL A 123 1.31 3.51 4.03
N LEU A 124 0.94 3.72 5.28
CA LEU A 124 0.70 2.67 6.27
C LEU A 124 -0.46 1.76 5.85
N ALA A 125 -1.55 2.34 5.34
CA ALA A 125 -2.70 1.59 4.84
C ALA A 125 -2.39 0.83 3.54
N MET A 126 -1.55 1.37 2.66
CA MET A 126 -1.14 0.70 1.42
C MET A 126 0.32 1.01 1.02
N PRO A 127 1.31 0.31 1.58
CA PRO A 127 2.73 0.59 1.29
C PRO A 127 3.10 0.43 -0.19
N SER A 128 2.41 -0.47 -0.89
CA SER A 128 2.61 -0.71 -2.32
C SER A 128 2.24 0.48 -3.20
N ILE A 129 1.56 1.52 -2.69
CA ILE A 129 1.22 2.73 -3.46
C ILE A 129 2.48 3.39 -4.05
N LEU A 130 3.60 3.36 -3.31
CA LEU A 130 4.90 3.89 -3.73
C LEU A 130 5.57 3.03 -4.82
N GLY A 131 5.08 1.81 -5.03
CA GLY A 131 5.49 0.92 -6.12
C GLY A 131 4.64 1.05 -7.39
N LEU A 132 3.54 1.82 -7.37
CA LEU A 132 2.66 1.95 -8.53
C LEU A 132 3.26 2.88 -9.59
N SER A 133 2.97 2.59 -10.85
CA SER A 133 3.42 3.43 -11.97
C SER A 133 2.70 4.77 -11.98
N LEU A 134 3.44 5.88 -12.05
CA LEU A 134 2.82 7.21 -12.21
C LEU A 134 2.07 7.30 -13.54
N LYS A 135 2.75 6.95 -14.64
CA LYS A 135 2.21 7.09 -16.01
C LYS A 135 1.07 6.13 -16.31
N ASN A 136 1.23 4.87 -15.91
CA ASN A 136 0.31 3.80 -16.34
C ASN A 136 -0.73 3.44 -15.26
N ASN A 137 -0.67 4.08 -14.07
CA ASN A 137 -1.58 3.74 -12.98
C ASN A 137 -2.13 4.97 -12.25
N LEU A 138 -1.28 5.73 -11.55
CA LEU A 138 -1.74 6.80 -10.66
C LEU A 138 -2.34 7.98 -11.44
N LYS A 139 -1.62 8.54 -12.42
CA LYS A 139 -2.12 9.70 -13.21
C LYS A 139 -3.45 9.41 -13.92
N PRO A 140 -3.60 8.32 -14.70
CA PRO A 140 -4.87 8.06 -15.39
C PRO A 140 -6.06 7.87 -14.42
N LYS A 141 -5.83 7.33 -13.22
CA LYS A 141 -6.88 7.16 -12.21
C LYS A 141 -7.30 8.50 -11.60
N PHE A 142 -6.33 9.34 -11.25
CA PHE A 142 -6.59 10.67 -10.70
C PHE A 142 -7.31 11.56 -11.72
N GLU A 143 -6.87 11.52 -12.99
CA GLU A 143 -7.56 12.19 -14.10
C GLU A 143 -8.98 11.67 -14.28
N PHE A 144 -9.19 10.35 -14.25
CA PHE A 144 -10.53 9.78 -14.36
C PHE A 144 -11.45 10.23 -13.22
N PHE A 145 -11.01 10.17 -11.96
CA PHE A 145 -11.84 10.59 -10.83
C PHE A 145 -12.17 12.09 -10.85
N THR A 146 -11.21 12.92 -11.24
CA THR A 146 -11.42 14.38 -11.25
C THR A 146 -12.19 14.85 -12.48
N GLN A 147 -11.88 14.33 -13.67
CA GLN A 147 -12.42 14.84 -14.94
C GLN A 147 -13.65 14.07 -15.41
N SER A 148 -13.71 12.75 -15.20
CA SER A 148 -14.84 11.93 -15.65
C SER A 148 -15.89 11.74 -14.57
N VAL A 149 -15.47 11.44 -13.34
CA VAL A 149 -16.40 11.27 -12.20
C VAL A 149 -16.79 12.62 -11.59
N GLY A 150 -15.97 13.67 -11.80
CA GLY A 150 -16.26 15.02 -11.31
C GLY A 150 -15.95 15.22 -9.83
N MET A 151 -15.08 14.39 -9.23
CA MET A 151 -14.66 14.56 -7.84
C MET A 151 -13.79 15.81 -7.70
N THR A 152 -14.09 16.62 -6.70
CA THR A 152 -13.18 17.67 -6.25
C THR A 152 -11.88 17.04 -5.71
N ARG A 153 -10.80 17.81 -5.64
CA ARG A 153 -9.54 17.32 -5.04
C ARG A 153 -9.72 16.92 -3.57
N TRP A 154 -10.60 17.61 -2.85
CA TRP A 154 -10.90 17.29 -1.46
C TRP A 154 -11.63 15.95 -1.36
N GLU A 155 -12.67 15.71 -2.17
CA GLU A 155 -13.34 14.39 -2.20
C GLU A 155 -12.38 13.27 -2.61
N LEU A 156 -11.48 13.52 -3.57
CA LEU A 156 -10.48 12.53 -3.97
C LEU A 156 -9.48 12.23 -2.83
N LYS A 157 -9.08 13.25 -2.07
CA LYS A 157 -8.23 13.11 -0.89
C LYS A 157 -8.91 12.24 0.17
N GLU A 158 -10.11 12.59 0.60
CA GLU A 158 -10.89 11.81 1.57
C GLU A 158 -11.04 10.36 1.12
N PHE A 159 -11.29 10.16 -0.18
CA PHE A 159 -11.41 8.84 -0.77
C PHE A 159 -10.12 8.03 -0.74
N VAL A 160 -8.97 8.65 -1.02
CA VAL A 160 -7.66 7.98 -0.98
C VAL A 160 -7.20 7.72 0.45
N LEU A 161 -7.46 8.62 1.40
CA LEU A 161 -7.21 8.41 2.84
C LEU A 161 -8.02 7.23 3.36
N TYR A 162 -9.31 7.20 3.01
CA TYR A 162 -10.20 6.14 3.47
C TYR A 162 -9.94 4.78 2.80
N GLN A 163 -9.56 4.77 1.51
CA GLN A 163 -9.39 3.52 0.75
C GLN A 163 -8.28 3.59 -0.32
N PRO A 164 -6.99 3.64 0.09
CA PRO A 164 -5.88 3.75 -0.86
C PRO A 164 -5.74 2.50 -1.74
N ALA A 165 -6.11 1.33 -1.21
CA ALA A 165 -6.10 0.05 -1.93
C ALA A 165 -6.94 0.05 -3.22
N LEU A 166 -7.87 1.00 -3.37
CA LEU A 166 -8.62 1.15 -4.61
C LEU A 166 -7.72 1.44 -5.81
N LEU A 167 -6.62 2.18 -5.58
CA LEU A 167 -5.63 2.50 -6.60
C LEU A 167 -4.85 1.27 -7.10
N ALA A 168 -5.04 0.09 -6.51
CA ALA A 168 -4.51 -1.18 -7.01
C ALA A 168 -5.41 -1.86 -8.07
N TYR A 169 -6.71 -1.57 -8.13
CA TYR A 169 -7.62 -2.22 -9.09
C TYR A 169 -7.44 -1.70 -10.51
N SER A 170 -7.74 -2.52 -11.52
CA SER A 170 -7.67 -2.07 -12.93
C SER A 170 -8.63 -0.91 -13.19
N LEU A 171 -8.12 0.17 -13.79
CA LEU A 171 -8.95 1.31 -14.19
C LEU A 171 -10.00 0.88 -15.23
N GLU A 172 -9.57 0.21 -16.29
CA GLU A 172 -10.44 -0.18 -17.41
C GLU A 172 -11.37 -1.35 -17.08
N ASN A 173 -10.88 -2.34 -16.33
CA ASN A 173 -11.61 -3.61 -16.16
C ASN A 173 -12.38 -3.69 -14.84
N ARG A 174 -12.16 -2.77 -13.89
CA ARG A 174 -12.83 -2.80 -12.58
C ARG A 174 -13.45 -1.47 -12.19
N ILE A 175 -12.67 -0.38 -12.22
CA ILE A 175 -13.14 0.92 -11.73
C ILE A 175 -14.18 1.52 -12.68
N LYS A 176 -13.83 1.72 -13.96
CA LYS A 176 -14.72 2.32 -14.97
C LYS A 176 -16.05 1.57 -15.13
N PRO A 177 -16.08 0.22 -15.28
CA PRO A 177 -17.35 -0.49 -15.42
C PRO A 177 -18.26 -0.34 -14.20
N ARG A 178 -17.67 -0.27 -12.99
CA ARG A 178 -18.44 -0.11 -11.75
C ARG A 178 -18.97 1.31 -11.58
N VAL A 179 -18.17 2.32 -11.90
CA VAL A 179 -18.61 3.72 -11.94
C VAL A 179 -19.79 3.86 -12.91
N ALA A 180 -19.65 3.37 -14.15
CA ALA A 180 -20.72 3.43 -15.14
C ALA A 180 -21.99 2.70 -14.66
N HIS A 181 -21.85 1.52 -14.04
CA HIS A 181 -23.00 0.80 -13.50
C HIS A 181 -23.70 1.58 -12.36
N MET A 182 -22.93 2.17 -11.44
CA MET A 182 -23.48 3.03 -10.38
C MET A 182 -24.22 4.24 -10.98
N GLU A 183 -23.67 4.87 -12.02
CA GLU A 183 -24.32 5.97 -12.74
C GLU A 183 -25.65 5.53 -13.38
N THR A 184 -25.72 4.34 -13.98
CA THR A 184 -27.00 3.81 -14.52
C THR A 184 -28.08 3.61 -13.46
N LYS A 185 -27.67 3.51 -12.18
CA LYS A 185 -28.56 3.37 -11.02
C LYS A 185 -28.79 4.70 -10.29
N GLY A 186 -28.26 5.81 -10.82
CA GLY A 186 -28.35 7.14 -10.18
C GLY A 186 -27.50 7.28 -8.92
N ILE A 187 -26.51 6.40 -8.70
CA ILE A 187 -25.66 6.40 -7.52
C ILE A 187 -24.37 7.14 -7.85
N SER A 188 -24.11 8.24 -7.15
CA SER A 188 -22.83 8.94 -7.30
C SER A 188 -21.69 8.11 -6.71
N PHE A 189 -20.60 7.97 -7.46
CA PHE A 189 -19.41 7.22 -7.03
C PHE A 189 -18.78 7.78 -5.74
N LYS A 190 -19.02 9.04 -5.39
CA LYS A 190 -18.56 9.64 -4.13
C LYS A 190 -19.10 8.93 -2.87
N TYR A 191 -20.21 8.21 -3.01
CA TYR A 191 -20.79 7.40 -1.94
C TYR A 191 -20.42 5.91 -2.03
N CYS A 192 -19.47 5.54 -2.90
CA CYS A 192 -18.99 4.18 -3.05
C CYS A 192 -18.39 3.66 -1.73
N PRO A 193 -18.94 2.61 -1.11
CA PRO A 193 -18.34 1.99 0.05
C PRO A 193 -16.95 1.42 -0.27
N PRO A 194 -16.04 1.34 0.71
CA PRO A 194 -14.63 1.01 0.47
C PRO A 194 -14.44 -0.46 0.07
N TYR A 195 -15.31 -1.36 0.54
CA TYR A 195 -15.31 -2.77 0.17
C TYR A 195 -15.94 -3.02 -1.21
N LEU A 196 -16.59 -2.02 -1.82
CA LEU A 196 -17.40 -2.25 -3.01
C LEU A 196 -16.54 -2.69 -4.20
N MET A 197 -15.28 -2.26 -4.30
CA MET A 197 -14.35 -2.69 -5.36
C MET A 197 -13.84 -4.13 -5.21
N SER A 198 -13.92 -4.72 -4.01
CA SER A 198 -13.46 -6.10 -3.76
C SER A 198 -14.56 -7.14 -3.96
N LEU A 199 -15.84 -6.72 -4.01
CA LEU A 199 -16.97 -7.62 -4.26
C LEU A 199 -16.84 -8.32 -5.62
N THR A 200 -17.44 -9.50 -5.74
CA THR A 200 -17.70 -10.13 -7.04
C THR A 200 -18.69 -9.28 -7.84
N ASP A 201 -18.73 -9.46 -9.16
CA ASP A 201 -19.60 -8.65 -10.01
C ASP A 201 -21.09 -8.85 -9.66
N ASP A 202 -21.51 -10.07 -9.33
CA ASP A 202 -22.88 -10.35 -8.86
C ASP A 202 -23.21 -9.64 -7.54
N LYS A 203 -22.29 -9.66 -6.57
CA LYS A 203 -22.49 -9.00 -5.26
C LYS A 203 -22.48 -7.48 -5.42
N PHE A 204 -21.66 -6.96 -6.32
CA PHE A 204 -21.62 -5.55 -6.66
C PHE A 204 -22.94 -5.09 -7.31
N ALA A 205 -23.43 -5.83 -8.30
CA ALA A 205 -24.71 -5.53 -8.97
C ALA A 205 -25.87 -5.60 -7.98
N SER A 206 -25.93 -6.67 -7.17
CA SER A 206 -26.91 -6.81 -6.10
C SER A 206 -26.85 -5.66 -5.10
N TRP A 207 -25.66 -5.21 -4.71
CA TRP A 207 -25.53 -4.02 -3.86
C TRP A 207 -26.13 -2.79 -4.53
N CYS A 208 -25.82 -2.53 -5.80
CA CYS A 208 -26.38 -1.38 -6.53
C CYS A 208 -27.91 -1.45 -6.62
N ASP A 209 -28.47 -2.64 -6.86
CA ASP A 209 -29.92 -2.86 -6.90
C ASP A 209 -30.60 -2.63 -5.55
N THR A 210 -29.89 -2.84 -4.43
CA THR A 210 -30.44 -2.55 -3.09
C THR A 210 -30.42 -1.05 -2.75
N GLN A 211 -29.64 -0.23 -3.46
CA GLN A 211 -29.57 1.21 -3.20
C GLN A 211 -30.75 1.99 -3.82
N THR A 212 -31.58 1.36 -4.66
CA THR A 212 -32.78 2.00 -5.19
C THR A 212 -33.92 1.89 -4.18
N SER A 213 -34.10 2.96 -3.38
CA SER A 213 -35.41 3.45 -2.87
C SER A 213 -35.35 4.53 -1.76
N THR A 214 -34.20 5.15 -1.42
CA THR A 214 -34.15 6.16 -0.34
C THR A 214 -33.80 7.60 -0.75
N TRP A 215 -33.59 7.90 -2.04
CA TRP A 215 -33.13 9.25 -2.44
C TRP A 215 -34.06 10.00 -3.40
N SER A 216 -35.27 9.50 -3.67
CA SER A 216 -36.28 10.19 -4.50
C SER A 216 -37.13 11.23 -3.75
N ILE A 217 -36.68 11.72 -2.60
CA ILE A 217 -37.22 12.90 -1.93
C ILE A 217 -35.99 13.61 -1.37
N ILE A 218 -35.44 14.63 -2.02
CA ILE A 218 -35.82 16.03 -1.85
C ILE A 218 -35.21 16.76 -3.05
N GLU A 219 -36.04 17.30 -3.93
CA GLU A 219 -35.79 18.55 -4.66
C GLU A 219 -37.13 18.96 -5.30
N THR A 220 -37.93 19.66 -4.51
CA THR A 220 -39.01 20.55 -4.95
C THR A 220 -38.60 21.98 -4.63
#